data_AF-A0A9Q0V4F0-F1
#
_entry.id   AF-A0A9Q0V4F0-F1
#
_cell.length_a   1.000
_cell.length_b   1.000
_cell.length_c   1.000
_cell.angle_alpha   90.00
_cell.angle_beta   90.00
_cell.angle_gamma   90.00
#
_symmetry.space_group_name_H-M   'P 1'
#
loop_
_entity.id
_entity.type
_entity.pdbx_description
1 polymer ?
#
loop_
_entity_poly.entity_id
_entity_poly.type
_entity_poly.pdbx_seq_one_letter_code
_entity_poly.pdbx_strand_id
1 'polypeptide(L)'
;MDARDSTSNRDVSSSGGSGTATSGGGGEEDPILSVTAALAKDAWLHFNCRRFNECLEVLYQLKQKKEDDPKVLHNIAIAEYCRDGYPGPKKLLEVLNGIERKSEELAHTSGELVETVSNLGNKVISGSKGSGAMTPQASATNSTSAVYMNEFDPTVARLNIAIIWYHLHEYSKALSVLEPLYHNIEPIEERTALHVCLLLLDVALACQDASKSAVRAD
;
A
#
# COMPACT_ATOMS: atom_id res chain seq x y z
N MET A 1 -75.23 28.23 3.90
CA MET A 1 -74.15 29.21 3.86
C MET A 1 -72.89 28.45 3.46
N ASP A 2 -72.84 27.96 2.21
CA ASP A 2 -72.28 28.63 1.01
C ASP A 2 -70.75 28.47 1.02
N ALA A 3 -70.01 28.00 0.01
CA ALA A 3 -70.21 27.63 -1.39
C ALA A 3 -69.05 26.64 -1.74
N ARG A 4 -69.19 25.55 -2.53
CA ARG A 4 -69.28 25.43 -4.00
C ARG A 4 -68.33 26.32 -4.81
N ASP A 5 -67.32 25.68 -5.42
CA ASP A 5 -66.88 25.75 -6.83
C ASP A 5 -65.38 25.42 -6.92
N SER A 6 -64.78 24.87 -7.97
CA SER A 6 -65.21 24.07 -9.13
C SER A 6 -63.91 23.84 -9.93
N THR A 7 -63.65 22.58 -10.30
CA THR A 7 -63.18 22.11 -11.62
C THR A 7 -62.02 22.83 -12.34
N SER A 8 -60.95 22.11 -12.71
CA SER A 8 -60.81 21.61 -14.10
C SER A 8 -59.52 20.81 -14.35
N ASN A 9 -59.72 19.65 -15.00
CA ASN A 9 -58.72 18.82 -15.67
C ASN A 9 -58.06 19.58 -16.82
N ARG A 10 -56.79 19.25 -17.11
CA ARG A 10 -56.30 19.14 -18.49
C ARG A 10 -55.30 17.99 -18.61
N ASP A 11 -55.75 16.94 -19.29
CA ASP A 11 -54.89 16.02 -20.02
C ASP A 11 -54.34 16.72 -21.27
N VAL A 12 -53.06 16.54 -21.58
CA VAL A 12 -52.56 16.53 -22.95
C VAL A 12 -51.46 15.45 -23.05
N SER A 13 -51.78 14.38 -23.78
CA SER A 13 -50.80 13.43 -24.32
C SER A 13 -50.31 13.90 -25.68
N SER A 14 -49.02 13.65 -26.01
CA SER A 14 -48.40 13.37 -27.33
C SER A 14 -46.93 13.84 -27.32
N SER A 15 -45.95 12.94 -27.27
CA SER A 15 -45.31 12.18 -28.37
C SER A 15 -44.02 12.83 -28.86
N GLY A 16 -42.95 12.03 -29.02
CA GLY A 16 -41.79 12.37 -29.85
C GLY A 16 -40.48 12.30 -29.08
N GLY A 17 -39.73 11.22 -29.31
CA GLY A 17 -38.43 11.00 -28.67
C GLY A 17 -37.28 11.79 -29.30
N SER A 18 -36.13 11.76 -28.64
CA SER A 18 -34.84 11.49 -29.29
C SER A 18 -33.78 11.30 -28.19
N GLY A 19 -32.84 10.40 -28.46
CA GLY A 19 -31.85 9.95 -27.49
C GLY A 19 -30.94 11.05 -26.96
N THR A 20 -30.40 10.80 -25.77
CA THR A 20 -29.19 11.47 -25.33
C THR A 20 -28.33 10.46 -24.60
N ALA A 21 -27.09 10.38 -25.07
CA ALA A 21 -26.07 9.41 -24.74
C ALA A 21 -25.91 9.14 -23.25
N THR A 22 -26.04 7.88 -22.86
CA THR A 22 -25.41 7.34 -21.66
C THR A 22 -23.91 7.19 -21.94
N SER A 23 -23.17 8.30 -21.85
CA SER A 23 -21.72 8.27 -21.68
C SER A 23 -21.42 8.16 -20.19
N GLY A 24 -21.70 6.99 -19.62
CA GLY A 24 -21.19 6.59 -18.31
C GLY A 24 -20.04 5.63 -18.55
N GLY A 25 -18.84 6.15 -18.75
CA GLY A 25 -17.61 5.37 -18.72
C GLY A 25 -17.39 4.85 -17.31
N GLY A 26 -18.14 3.82 -16.92
CA GLY A 26 -17.82 3.01 -15.76
C GLY A 26 -16.57 2.23 -16.12
N GLY A 27 -15.43 2.64 -15.56
CA GLY A 27 -14.32 1.71 -15.42
C GLY A 27 -14.88 0.50 -14.66
N GLU A 28 -14.97 -0.63 -15.34
CA GLU A 28 -15.26 -1.90 -14.68
C GLU A 28 -14.05 -2.18 -13.77
N GLU A 29 -14.10 -1.65 -12.55
CA GLU A 29 -13.18 -2.03 -11.50
C GLU A 29 -13.29 -3.55 -11.34
N ASP A 30 -12.17 -4.25 -11.47
CA ASP A 30 -12.12 -5.71 -11.40
C ASP A 30 -12.91 -6.18 -10.15
N PRO A 31 -13.99 -6.97 -10.31
CA PRO A 31 -14.85 -7.38 -9.20
C PRO A 31 -14.06 -8.04 -8.06
N ILE A 32 -12.94 -8.69 -8.38
CA ILE A 32 -12.05 -9.31 -7.39
C ILE A 32 -11.32 -8.23 -6.58
N LEU A 33 -10.79 -7.20 -7.23
CA LEU A 33 -10.13 -6.08 -6.54
C LEU A 33 -11.11 -5.37 -5.60
N SER A 34 -12.34 -5.11 -6.06
CA SER A 34 -13.40 -4.48 -5.24
C SER A 34 -13.71 -5.30 -3.98
N VAL A 35 -13.84 -6.62 -4.11
CA VAL A 35 -14.05 -7.53 -2.98
C VAL A 35 -12.87 -7.52 -2.02
N THR A 36 -11.62 -7.56 -2.52
CA THR A 36 -10.43 -7.51 -1.66
C THR A 36 -10.28 -6.18 -0.92
N ALA A 37 -10.67 -5.07 -1.54
CA ALA A 37 -10.66 -3.74 -0.91
C ALA A 37 -11.71 -3.66 0.22
N ALA A 38 -12.90 -4.21 0.00
CA ALA A 38 -13.93 -4.28 1.04
C ALA A 38 -13.47 -5.11 2.25
N LEU A 39 -12.86 -6.29 2.00
CA LEU A 39 -12.29 -7.13 3.06
C LEU A 39 -11.15 -6.42 3.81
N ALA A 40 -10.25 -5.73 3.11
CA ALA A 40 -9.17 -4.97 3.74
C ALA A 40 -9.72 -3.86 4.66
N LYS A 41 -10.76 -3.16 4.22
CA LYS A 41 -11.44 -2.12 5.03
C LYS A 41 -12.12 -2.70 6.26
N ASP A 42 -12.74 -3.86 6.12
CA ASP A 42 -13.39 -4.56 7.24
C ASP A 42 -12.37 -5.08 8.26
N ALA A 43 -11.27 -5.69 7.79
CA ALA A 43 -10.15 -6.11 8.64
C ALA A 43 -9.58 -4.93 9.46
N TRP A 44 -9.43 -3.77 8.84
CA TRP A 44 -8.98 -2.54 9.51
C TRP A 44 -9.96 -2.09 10.60
N LEU A 45 -11.27 -2.16 10.34
CA LEU A 45 -12.30 -1.81 11.32
C LEU A 45 -12.23 -2.74 12.54
N HIS A 46 -12.14 -4.05 12.32
CA HIS A 46 -11.97 -5.02 13.39
C HIS A 46 -10.70 -4.78 14.22
N PHE A 47 -9.58 -4.51 13.56
CA PHE A 47 -8.31 -4.20 14.21
C PHE A 47 -8.42 -2.99 15.15
N ASN A 48 -9.01 -1.88 14.69
CA ASN A 48 -9.18 -0.67 15.50
C ASN A 48 -10.12 -0.85 16.69
N CYS A 49 -11.11 -1.72 16.56
CA CYS A 49 -11.98 -2.10 17.66
C CYS A 49 -11.33 -3.10 18.64
N ARG A 50 -10.06 -3.46 18.46
CA ARG A 50 -9.35 -4.52 19.21
C ARG A 50 -10.03 -5.89 19.12
N ARG A 51 -10.83 -6.11 18.07
CA ARG A 51 -11.51 -7.37 17.75
C ARG A 51 -10.58 -8.22 16.89
N PHE A 52 -9.49 -8.69 17.50
CA PHE A 52 -8.38 -9.32 16.76
C PHE A 52 -8.74 -10.70 16.18
N ASN A 53 -9.67 -11.44 16.79
CA ASN A 53 -10.11 -12.73 16.26
C ASN A 53 -10.86 -12.53 14.92
N GLU A 54 -11.83 -11.62 14.91
CA GLU A 54 -12.60 -11.28 13.72
C GLU A 54 -11.72 -10.60 12.66
N CYS A 55 -10.75 -9.77 13.08
CA CYS A 55 -9.74 -9.20 12.18
C CYS A 55 -8.97 -10.30 11.45
N LEU A 56 -8.50 -11.32 12.18
CA LEU A 56 -7.76 -12.44 11.60
C LEU A 56 -8.62 -13.28 10.66
N GLU A 57 -9.89 -13.53 11.00
CA GLU A 57 -10.82 -14.23 10.10
C GLU A 57 -10.92 -13.52 8.74
N VAL A 58 -11.08 -12.19 8.75
CA VAL A 58 -11.16 -11.40 7.51
C VAL A 58 -9.81 -11.38 6.78
N LEU A 59 -8.69 -11.26 7.49
CA LEU A 59 -7.35 -11.30 6.88
C LEU A 59 -7.02 -12.66 6.26
N TYR A 60 -7.46 -13.77 6.86
CA TYR A 60 -7.31 -15.10 6.29
C TYR A 60 -8.19 -15.30 5.05
N GLN A 61 -9.38 -14.69 4.98
CA GLN A 61 -10.17 -14.65 3.74
C GLN A 61 -9.46 -13.83 2.65
N LEU A 62 -8.84 -12.71 3.02
CA LEU A 62 -8.05 -11.89 2.10
C LEU A 62 -6.84 -12.67 1.56
N LYS A 63 -6.17 -13.44 2.43
CA LYS A 63 -5.05 -14.32 2.05
C LYS A 63 -5.45 -15.37 1.02
N GLN A 64 -6.65 -15.93 1.09
CA GLN A 64 -7.15 -16.89 0.09
C GLN A 64 -7.37 -16.26 -1.29
N LYS A 65 -7.64 -14.94 -1.35
CA LYS A 65 -7.86 -14.21 -2.60
C LYS A 65 -6.57 -13.61 -3.17
N LYS A 66 -5.62 -13.28 -2.29
CA LYS A 66 -4.31 -12.71 -2.60
C LYS A 66 -3.24 -13.56 -1.92
N GLU A 67 -3.04 -14.76 -2.47
CA GLU A 67 -2.02 -15.67 -1.96
C GLU A 67 -0.64 -15.00 -2.09
N ASP A 68 0.17 -15.14 -1.05
CA ASP A 68 1.51 -14.55 -0.94
C ASP A 68 1.62 -13.02 -1.03
N ASP A 69 0.51 -12.27 -0.90
CA ASP A 69 0.58 -10.81 -0.78
C ASP A 69 1.27 -10.41 0.55
N PRO A 70 2.47 -9.78 0.49
CA PRO A 70 3.23 -9.43 1.68
C PRO A 70 2.50 -8.43 2.59
N LYS A 71 1.59 -7.57 2.08
CA LYS A 71 0.77 -6.67 2.91
C LYS A 71 -0.18 -7.48 3.80
N VAL A 72 -0.78 -8.51 3.23
CA VAL A 72 -1.71 -9.39 3.95
C VAL A 72 -0.96 -10.21 5.00
N LEU A 73 0.18 -10.79 4.64
CA LEU A 73 1.03 -11.54 5.57
C LEU A 73 1.54 -10.67 6.72
N HIS A 74 1.98 -9.44 6.42
CA HIS A 74 2.41 -8.46 7.43
C HIS A 74 1.29 -8.15 8.42
N ASN A 75 0.10 -7.82 7.92
CA ASN A 75 -1.04 -7.48 8.76
C ASN A 75 -1.50 -8.66 9.62
N ILE A 76 -1.45 -9.90 9.11
CA ILE A 76 -1.72 -11.11 9.90
C ILE A 76 -0.74 -11.21 11.07
N ALA A 77 0.57 -11.06 10.80
CA ALA A 77 1.59 -11.16 11.84
C ALA A 77 1.37 -10.12 12.96
N ILE A 78 1.03 -8.88 12.60
CA ILE A 78 0.71 -7.82 13.57
C ILE A 78 -0.56 -8.15 14.36
N ALA A 79 -1.62 -8.61 13.69
CA ALA A 79 -2.89 -8.94 14.35
C ALA A 79 -2.75 -10.13 15.31
N GLU A 80 -2.00 -11.18 14.95
CA GLU A 80 -1.70 -12.30 15.84
C GLU A 80 -0.90 -11.85 17.07
N TYR A 81 0.12 -11.02 16.86
CA TYR A 81 0.92 -10.47 17.96
C TYR A 81 0.08 -9.64 18.94
N CYS A 82 -0.85 -8.83 18.43
CA CYS A 82 -1.78 -8.07 19.25
C CYS A 82 -2.81 -8.95 19.98
N ARG A 83 -3.36 -9.97 19.31
CA ARG A 83 -4.32 -10.93 19.89
C ARG A 83 -3.73 -11.66 21.10
N ASP A 84 -2.49 -12.15 20.94
CA ASP A 84 -1.84 -13.01 21.94
C ASP A 84 -1.25 -12.21 23.12
N GLY A 85 -1.51 -10.90 23.19
CA GLY A 85 -1.05 -10.06 24.28
C GLY A 85 0.46 -9.79 24.26
N TYR A 86 1.03 -9.61 23.07
CA TYR A 86 2.45 -9.29 22.87
C TYR A 86 3.41 -10.41 23.35
N PRO A 87 3.25 -11.67 22.89
CA PRO A 87 4.03 -12.80 23.37
C PRO A 87 5.44 -12.81 22.76
N GLY A 88 6.32 -11.93 23.25
CA GLY A 88 7.72 -11.91 22.85
C GLY A 88 7.97 -11.19 21.52
N PRO A 89 8.41 -9.92 21.53
CA PRO A 89 8.66 -9.11 20.33
C PRO A 89 9.65 -9.73 19.33
N LYS A 90 10.55 -10.61 19.78
CA LYS A 90 11.55 -11.28 18.92
C LYS A 90 10.95 -12.20 17.86
N LYS A 91 9.85 -12.90 18.19
CA LYS A 91 9.19 -13.78 17.22
C LYS A 91 8.53 -12.97 16.12
N LEU A 92 7.85 -11.88 16.48
CA LEU A 92 7.25 -10.97 15.51
C LEU A 92 8.34 -10.38 14.59
N LEU A 93 9.44 -9.93 15.18
CA LEU A 93 10.58 -9.40 14.42
C LEU A 93 11.10 -10.37 13.37
N GLU A 94 11.27 -11.65 13.70
CA GLU A 94 11.72 -12.69 12.75
C GLU A 94 10.75 -12.81 11.56
N VAL A 95 9.44 -12.84 11.85
CA VAL A 95 8.39 -12.91 10.82
C VAL A 95 8.41 -11.68 9.91
N LEU A 96 8.51 -10.47 10.49
CA LEU A 96 8.52 -9.22 9.72
C LEU A 96 9.75 -9.12 8.79
N ASN A 97 10.94 -9.47 9.28
CA ASN A 97 12.15 -9.51 8.44
C ASN A 97 12.02 -10.55 7.31
N GLY A 98 11.35 -11.67 7.56
CA GLY A 98 11.07 -12.68 6.54
C GLY A 98 10.13 -12.17 5.44
N ILE A 99 9.10 -11.40 5.81
CA ILE A 99 8.16 -10.81 4.86
C ILE A 99 8.83 -9.71 4.04
N GLU A 100 9.64 -8.85 4.67
CA GLU A 100 10.41 -7.81 3.99
C GLU A 100 11.33 -8.42 2.92
N ARG A 101 12.13 -9.42 3.28
CA ARG A 101 13.02 -10.10 2.33
C ARG A 101 12.27 -10.71 1.15
N LYS A 102 11.15 -11.39 1.41
CA LYS A 102 10.30 -11.96 0.34
C LYS A 102 9.74 -10.87 -0.58
N SER A 103 9.37 -9.72 -0.02
CA SER A 103 8.87 -8.59 -0.82
C SER A 103 9.94 -8.01 -1.74
N GLU A 104 11.20 -7.94 -1.29
CA GLU A 104 12.34 -7.50 -2.10
C GLU A 104 12.64 -8.50 -3.24
N GLU A 105 12.61 -9.81 -2.95
CA GLU A 105 12.79 -10.87 -3.95
C GLU A 105 11.74 -10.82 -5.07
N LEU A 106 10.47 -10.56 -4.72
CA LEU A 106 9.39 -10.38 -5.69
C LEU A 106 9.58 -9.13 -6.56
N ALA A 107 10.08 -8.03 -5.98
CA ALA A 107 10.39 -6.82 -6.75
C ALA A 107 11.56 -7.05 -7.73
N HIS A 108 12.61 -7.76 -7.32
CA HIS A 108 13.77 -8.05 -8.17
C HIS A 108 13.45 -9.01 -9.33
N THR A 109 12.67 -10.06 -9.09
CA THR A 109 12.26 -11.02 -10.13
C THR A 109 11.34 -10.38 -11.19
N SER A 110 10.51 -9.41 -10.80
CA SER A 110 9.71 -8.62 -11.74
C SER A 110 10.56 -7.71 -12.63
N GLY A 111 11.73 -7.25 -12.16
CA GLY A 111 12.65 -6.40 -12.93
C GLY A 111 13.41 -7.15 -14.04
N GLU A 112 13.81 -8.41 -13.77
CA GLU A 112 14.62 -9.22 -14.71
C GLU A 112 13.84 -9.70 -15.95
N LEU A 113 12.52 -9.88 -15.83
CA LEU A 113 11.64 -10.26 -16.94
C LEU A 113 11.52 -9.16 -18.01
N VAL A 114 11.73 -7.89 -17.63
CA VAL A 114 11.66 -6.73 -18.55
C VAL A 114 12.94 -6.57 -19.38
N GLU A 115 14.10 -6.93 -18.83
CA GLU A 115 15.38 -6.86 -19.56
C GLU A 115 15.59 -8.03 -20.54
N THR A 116 15.02 -9.21 -20.25
CA THR A 116 15.18 -10.40 -21.10
C THR A 116 14.33 -10.36 -22.38
N VAL A 117 13.16 -9.71 -22.36
CA VAL A 117 12.31 -9.55 -23.56
C VAL A 117 12.90 -8.52 -24.54
N SER A 118 13.61 -7.51 -24.04
CA SER A 118 14.20 -6.43 -24.85
C SER A 118 15.34 -6.92 -25.78
N ASN A 119 15.95 -8.06 -25.48
CA ASN A 119 17.13 -8.57 -26.22
C ASN A 119 16.80 -9.56 -27.35
N LEU A 120 15.54 -9.99 -27.50
CA LEU A 120 15.14 -10.90 -28.60
C LEU A 120 14.79 -10.17 -29.91
N GLY A 121 14.65 -8.84 -29.89
CA GLY A 121 14.25 -8.03 -31.05
C GLY A 121 15.37 -7.67 -32.04
N ASN A 122 16.64 -7.76 -31.65
CA ASN A 122 17.74 -7.26 -32.47
C ASN A 122 18.48 -8.38 -33.21
N LYS A 123 17.77 -9.05 -34.12
CA LYS A 123 18.41 -9.75 -35.23
C LYS A 123 17.52 -9.63 -36.45
N VAL A 124 17.86 -8.73 -37.38
CA VAL A 124 17.65 -8.83 -38.84
C VAL A 124 17.90 -7.45 -39.52
N ILE A 125 18.90 -7.46 -40.42
CA ILE A 125 19.10 -6.62 -41.62
C ILE A 125 19.46 -5.13 -41.42
N SER A 126 20.77 -4.87 -41.50
CA SER A 126 21.35 -3.57 -41.83
C SER A 126 21.26 -3.33 -43.34
N GLY A 127 20.48 -2.32 -43.76
CA GLY A 127 20.41 -1.91 -45.15
C GLY A 127 19.74 -0.55 -45.37
N SER A 128 20.53 0.38 -45.92
CA SER A 128 20.14 1.50 -46.79
C SER A 128 19.88 2.90 -46.21
N LYS A 129 20.51 3.87 -46.88
CA LYS A 129 20.47 5.33 -46.72
C LYS A 129 19.17 5.92 -47.29
N GLY A 130 18.64 6.97 -46.64
CA GLY A 130 17.62 7.85 -47.23
C GLY A 130 17.25 9.01 -46.30
N SER A 131 17.41 10.24 -46.78
CA SER A 131 17.10 11.50 -46.10
C SER A 131 15.69 11.95 -46.47
N GLY A 132 14.89 12.47 -45.51
CA GLY A 132 13.67 13.24 -45.82
C GLY A 132 12.50 13.12 -44.83
N ALA A 133 12.44 14.08 -43.90
CA ALA A 133 11.25 14.71 -43.31
C ALA A 133 10.30 13.95 -42.34
N MET A 134 9.66 14.78 -41.50
CA MET A 134 8.55 14.61 -40.54
C MET A 134 8.74 13.72 -39.28
N THR A 135 8.41 14.36 -38.15
CA THR A 135 8.19 13.85 -36.78
C THR A 135 7.56 12.47 -36.67
N PRO A 136 7.92 11.73 -35.61
CA PRO A 136 6.89 11.29 -34.68
C PRO A 136 7.16 11.81 -33.27
N GLN A 137 6.18 12.55 -32.80
CA GLN A 137 5.82 12.79 -31.41
C GLN A 137 6.13 11.56 -30.55
N ALA A 138 7.20 11.62 -29.75
CA ALA A 138 7.39 10.71 -28.64
C ALA A 138 6.44 11.14 -27.52
N SER A 139 5.15 10.81 -27.68
CA SER A 139 4.26 10.64 -26.55
C SER A 139 4.74 9.41 -25.80
N ALA A 140 5.71 9.59 -24.90
CA ALA A 140 5.94 8.66 -23.82
C ALA A 140 4.78 8.84 -22.83
N THR A 141 3.59 8.39 -23.21
CA THR A 141 2.60 7.91 -22.26
C THR A 141 3.14 6.59 -21.72
N ASN A 142 4.21 6.67 -20.92
CA ASN A 142 4.51 5.56 -20.04
C ASN A 142 3.48 5.69 -18.92
N SER A 143 2.56 4.75 -18.94
CA SER A 143 1.60 4.40 -17.90
C SER A 143 2.28 4.03 -16.57
N THR A 144 3.33 4.74 -16.18
CA THR A 144 4.15 4.47 -14.99
C THR A 144 3.43 4.83 -13.70
N SER A 145 2.32 5.56 -13.75
CA SER A 145 1.52 5.86 -12.55
C SER A 145 0.47 4.79 -12.21
N ALA A 146 0.19 3.84 -13.12
CA ALA A 146 -0.84 2.82 -12.91
C ALA A 146 -0.31 1.52 -12.27
N VAL A 147 1.01 1.34 -12.18
CA VAL A 147 1.64 0.15 -11.58
C VAL A 147 1.93 0.33 -10.07
N TYR A 148 1.94 1.57 -9.58
CA TYR A 148 2.32 1.90 -8.19
C TYR A 148 1.30 1.49 -7.11
N MET A 149 0.14 0.94 -7.46
CA MET A 149 -0.90 0.61 -6.46
C MET A 149 -0.82 -0.81 -5.91
N ASN A 150 0.11 -1.65 -6.40
CA ASN A 150 0.25 -3.03 -5.92
C ASN A 150 1.65 -3.39 -5.38
N GLU A 151 2.60 -2.45 -5.38
CA GLU A 151 3.90 -2.69 -4.76
C GLU A 151 3.76 -2.59 -3.23
N PHE A 152 4.27 -3.58 -2.53
CA PHE A 152 4.40 -3.54 -1.08
C PHE A 152 5.36 -2.42 -0.73
N ASP A 153 4.88 -1.35 -0.11
CA ASP A 153 5.76 -0.33 0.44
C ASP A 153 6.47 -0.93 1.68
N PRO A 154 7.77 -1.28 1.59
CA PRO A 154 8.48 -1.90 2.69
C PRO A 154 8.72 -0.91 3.85
N THR A 155 8.49 0.38 3.64
CA THR A 155 8.72 1.44 4.62
C THR A 155 7.95 1.19 5.91
N VAL A 156 6.67 0.82 5.81
CA VAL A 156 5.83 0.53 7.00
C VAL A 156 6.34 -0.70 7.75
N ALA A 157 6.80 -1.72 7.02
CA ALA A 157 7.39 -2.91 7.63
C ALA A 157 8.70 -2.59 8.36
N ARG A 158 9.59 -1.83 7.72
CA ARG A 158 10.85 -1.33 8.31
C ARG A 158 10.60 -0.47 9.55
N LEU A 159 9.63 0.44 9.49
CA LEU A 159 9.23 1.24 10.65
C LEU A 159 8.75 0.35 11.81
N ASN A 160 7.91 -0.64 11.54
CA ASN A 160 7.45 -1.59 12.57
C ASN A 160 8.61 -2.42 13.15
N ILE A 161 9.58 -2.83 12.33
CA ILE A 161 10.82 -3.48 12.78
C ILE A 161 11.60 -2.56 13.73
N ALA A 162 11.77 -1.28 13.38
CA ALA A 162 12.44 -0.30 14.23
C ALA A 162 11.72 -0.09 15.58
N ILE A 163 10.38 -0.03 15.57
CA ILE A 163 9.56 0.05 16.79
C ILE A 163 9.80 -1.16 17.70
N ILE A 164 9.87 -2.37 17.13
CA ILE A 164 10.15 -3.57 17.90
C ILE A 164 11.55 -3.52 18.52
N TRP A 165 12.57 -3.07 17.76
CA TRP A 165 13.92 -2.89 18.30
C TRP A 165 13.97 -1.84 19.42
N TYR A 166 13.22 -0.75 19.30
CA TYR A 166 13.07 0.26 20.34
C TYR A 166 12.52 -0.34 21.64
N HIS A 167 11.44 -1.13 21.56
CA HIS A 167 10.86 -1.79 22.73
C HIS A 167 11.73 -2.92 23.31
N LEU A 168 12.65 -3.46 22.51
CA LEU A 168 13.68 -4.39 22.98
C LEU A 168 14.88 -3.68 23.63
N HIS A 169 14.89 -2.34 23.69
CA HIS A 169 16.01 -1.51 24.13
C HIS A 169 17.29 -1.70 23.29
N GLU A 170 17.16 -2.23 22.07
CA GLU A 170 18.25 -2.45 21.12
C GLU A 170 18.39 -1.22 20.22
N TYR A 171 18.70 -0.08 20.84
CA TYR A 171 18.67 1.23 20.18
C TYR A 171 19.62 1.35 18.98
N SER A 172 20.79 0.70 19.01
CA SER A 172 21.71 0.67 17.87
C SER A 172 21.08 0.01 16.64
N LYS A 173 20.28 -1.06 16.83
CA LYS A 173 19.59 -1.73 15.73
C LYS A 173 18.41 -0.90 15.24
N ALA A 174 17.66 -0.25 16.14
CA ALA A 174 16.62 0.69 15.77
C ALA A 174 17.17 1.84 14.89
N LEU A 175 18.31 2.44 15.29
CA LEU A 175 18.99 3.48 14.49
C LEU A 175 19.39 2.98 13.10
N SER A 176 19.97 1.78 13.00
CA SER A 176 20.40 1.22 11.72
C SER A 176 19.27 1.06 10.70
N VAL A 177 18.02 0.95 11.17
CA VAL A 177 16.83 0.88 10.32
C VAL A 177 16.24 2.28 10.06
N LEU A 178 16.24 3.16 11.06
CA LEU A 178 15.62 4.49 10.96
C LEU A 178 16.45 5.48 10.14
N GLU A 179 17.77 5.42 10.22
CA GLU A 179 18.65 6.36 9.49
C GLU A 179 18.41 6.30 7.97
N PRO A 180 18.40 5.11 7.31
CA PRO A 180 18.08 5.04 5.88
C PRO A 180 16.68 5.54 5.53
N LEU A 181 15.68 5.30 6.40
CA LEU A 181 14.31 5.80 6.19
C LEU A 181 14.26 7.34 6.25
N TYR A 182 14.99 7.94 7.19
CA TYR A 182 15.06 9.38 7.32
C TYR A 182 15.78 10.05 6.14
N HIS A 183 16.87 9.47 5.65
CA HIS A 183 17.60 10.02 4.50
C HIS A 183 16.80 9.92 3.18
N ASN A 184 15.88 8.96 3.08
CA ASN A 184 15.00 8.77 1.93
C ASN A 184 13.55 9.09 2.26
N ILE A 185 13.31 10.20 2.97
CA ILE A 185 11.97 10.55 3.49
C ILE A 185 11.03 11.15 2.45
N GLU A 186 11.55 11.77 1.38
CA GLU A 186 10.76 12.41 0.32
C GLU A 186 9.68 11.50 -0.31
N PRO A 187 9.96 10.23 -0.65
CA PRO A 187 8.94 9.32 -1.19
C PRO A 187 7.99 8.75 -0.14
N ILE A 188 8.21 8.96 1.16
CA ILE A 188 7.43 8.35 2.24
C ILE A 188 6.14 9.16 2.48
N GLU A 189 5.03 8.46 2.69
CA GLU A 189 3.76 9.09 3.10
C GLU A 189 3.97 9.95 4.37
N GLU A 190 3.45 11.18 4.37
CA GLU A 190 3.63 12.17 5.43
C GLU A 190 3.39 11.62 6.84
N ARG A 191 2.34 10.83 7.04
CA ARG A 191 2.02 10.19 8.33
C ARG A 191 3.13 9.23 8.78
N THR A 192 3.66 8.44 7.85
CA THR A 192 4.72 7.47 8.11
C THR A 192 6.06 8.19 8.33
N ALA A 193 6.35 9.21 7.54
CA ALA A 193 7.51 10.09 7.69
C ALA A 193 7.55 10.75 9.08
N LEU A 194 6.41 11.27 9.57
CA LEU A 194 6.31 11.83 10.91
C LEU A 194 6.64 10.80 12.00
N HIS A 195 6.15 9.56 11.87
CA HIS A 195 6.48 8.50 12.82
C HIS A 195 7.97 8.14 12.80
N VAL A 196 8.61 8.11 11.62
CA VAL A 196 10.06 7.91 11.51
C VAL A 196 10.82 8.99 12.29
N CYS A 197 10.47 10.27 12.08
CA CYS A 197 11.11 11.39 12.76
C CYS A 197 10.93 11.35 14.29
N LEU A 198 9.70 11.09 14.75
CA LEU A 198 9.40 11.03 16.19
C LEU A 198 10.12 9.86 16.87
N LEU A 199 10.11 8.67 16.25
CA LEU A 199 10.81 7.52 16.80
C LEU A 199 12.33 7.73 16.82
N LEU A 200 12.91 8.36 15.80
CA LEU A 200 14.34 8.69 15.78
C LEU A 200 14.72 9.61 16.95
N LEU A 201 13.87 10.59 17.27
CA LEU A 201 14.05 11.45 18.44
C LEU A 201 13.96 10.65 19.75
N ASP A 202 12.97 9.79 19.89
CA ASP A 202 12.80 8.94 21.08
C ASP A 202 14.01 8.02 21.31
N VAL A 203 14.57 7.45 20.24
CA VAL A 203 15.79 6.64 20.28
C VAL A 203 16.99 7.47 20.73
N ALA A 204 17.16 8.67 20.17
CA ALA A 204 18.27 9.56 20.54
C ALA A 204 18.22 9.98 22.01
N LEU A 205 17.02 10.29 22.52
CA LEU A 205 16.79 10.61 23.93
C LEU A 205 17.11 9.41 24.84
N ALA A 206 16.62 8.22 24.48
CA ALA A 206 16.89 7.00 25.24
C ALA A 206 18.39 6.66 25.30
N CYS A 207 19.13 6.85 24.21
CA CYS A 207 20.59 6.69 24.17
C CYS A 207 21.32 7.68 25.10
N GLN A 208 20.87 8.93 25.16
CA GLN A 208 21.48 9.93 26.04
C GLN A 208 21.23 9.61 27.53
N ASP A 209 20.04 9.13 27.87
CA ASP A 209 19.70 8.74 29.24
C ASP A 209 20.40 7.44 29.68
N ALA A 210 20.57 6.49 28.76
CA ALA A 210 21.42 5.32 28.99
C ALA A 210 22.87 5.72 29.29
N SER A 211 23.43 6.67 28.54
CA SER A 211 24.80 7.17 28.74
C SER A 211 24.99 7.83 30.11
N LYS A 212 24.01 8.64 30.57
CA LYS A 212 24.04 9.26 31.92
C LYS A 212 23.89 8.25 33.06
N SER A 213 23.22 7.13 32.82
CA SER A 213 23.01 6.07 33.80
C SER A 213 24.26 5.18 33.92
N ALA A 214 24.93 4.90 32.81
CA ALA A 214 26.18 4.13 32.79
C ALA A 214 27.32 4.83 33.57
N VAL A 215 27.46 6.16 33.43
CA VAL A 215 28.50 6.94 34.15
C VAL A 215 28.27 6.99 35.68
N ARG A 216 27.06 6.68 36.16
CA ARG A 216 26.74 6.67 37.60
C ARG A 216 26.92 5.30 38.27
N ALA A 217 27.25 4.25 37.51
CA ALA A 217 27.37 2.88 38.00
C ALA A 217 28.82 2.44 38.30
N ASP A 218 29.81 3.29 38.02
CA ASP A 218 31.23 3.11 38.38
C ASP A 218 31.62 4.00 39.58
#